data_AF-A0A8J3D235-F1
#
_entry.id   AF-A0A8J3D235-F1
#
_cell.length_a   1.000
_cell.length_b   1.000
_cell.length_c   1.000
_cell.angle_alpha   90.00
_cell.angle_beta   90.00
_cell.angle_gamma   90.00
#
_symmetry.space_group_name_H-M   'P 1'
#
loop_
_entity.id
_entity.type
_entity.pdbx_description
1 polymer ?
#
loop_
_entity_poly.entity_id
_entity_poly.type
_entity_poly.pdbx_seq_one_letter_code
_entity_poly.pdbx_strand_id
1 'polypeptide(L)'
;MKDKKIRLEDLERKVPFEVPDGYFDKLPSIVMSRLPATPEPQPLISWSWQRSLGLAAALSLIVALVWFSYPQQQGSLGSERLSQVSDDAILEYLTEENISYYDLSENNAVQAAFQTDSTVLYYLDGLDADFLRSQAEDGIFTDETI
;
A
#
# COMPACT_ATOMS: atom_id res chain seq x y z
N MET A 1 57.84 -24.21 -20.35
CA MET A 1 58.36 -24.25 -18.97
C MET A 1 57.81 -25.53 -18.34
N LYS A 2 58.65 -26.37 -17.71
CA LYS A 2 58.24 -27.68 -17.19
C LYS A 2 57.75 -27.51 -15.75
N ASP A 3 56.48 -27.80 -15.51
CA ASP A 3 55.87 -27.75 -14.17
C ASP A 3 56.44 -28.87 -13.29
N LYS A 4 57.27 -28.48 -12.31
CA LYS A 4 57.85 -29.41 -11.34
C LYS A 4 56.80 -29.71 -10.26
N LYS A 5 56.12 -30.86 -10.36
CA LYS A 5 55.24 -31.36 -9.30
C LYS A 5 56.09 -31.70 -8.06
N ILE A 6 55.98 -30.88 -7.00
CA ILE A 6 56.57 -31.17 -5.69
C ILE A 6 55.67 -32.20 -5.01
N ARG A 7 56.24 -33.36 -4.65
CA ARG A 7 55.56 -34.39 -3.86
C ARG A 7 55.72 -34.09 -2.38
N LEU A 8 54.68 -34.34 -1.57
CA LEU A 8 54.71 -34.03 -0.13
C LEU A 8 55.80 -34.83 0.60
N GLU A 9 56.12 -36.01 0.08
CA GLU A 9 57.19 -36.89 0.58
C GLU A 9 58.61 -36.31 0.39
N ASP A 10 58.80 -35.38 -0.55
CA ASP A 10 60.09 -34.71 -0.84
C ASP A 10 60.31 -33.44 0.02
N LEU A 11 59.34 -33.07 0.86
CA LEU A 11 59.45 -31.93 1.77
C LEU A 11 60.06 -32.39 3.11
N GLU A 12 61.17 -31.75 3.49
CA GLU A 12 61.86 -32.00 4.75
C GLU A 12 60.96 -31.58 5.93
N ARG A 13 60.30 -32.55 6.58
CA ARG A 13 59.37 -32.30 7.69
C ARG A 13 60.12 -31.93 8.97
N LYS A 14 60.62 -30.71 9.03
CA LYS A 14 61.16 -30.11 10.26
C LYS A 14 59.97 -29.73 11.14
N VAL A 15 59.93 -30.29 12.35
CA VAL A 15 58.99 -29.87 13.40
C VAL A 15 59.77 -28.89 14.28
N PRO A 16 59.69 -27.56 14.06
CA PRO A 16 60.53 -26.59 14.76
C PRO A 16 60.11 -26.39 16.22
N PHE A 17 59.04 -27.04 16.66
CA PHE A 17 58.49 -26.89 18.00
C PHE A 17 58.50 -28.24 18.72
N GLU A 18 59.21 -28.27 19.84
CA GLU A 18 59.19 -29.39 20.77
C GLU A 18 58.33 -28.99 21.97
N VAL A 19 57.41 -29.85 22.37
CA VAL A 19 56.55 -29.62 23.53
C VAL A 19 57.19 -30.23 24.77
N PRO A 20 57.15 -29.56 25.93
CA PRO A 20 57.60 -30.15 27.18
C PRO A 20 56.79 -31.39 27.57
N ASP A 21 57.45 -32.34 28.22
CA ASP A 21 56.79 -33.55 28.74
C ASP A 21 55.62 -33.19 29.67
N GLY A 22 54.46 -33.80 29.40
CA GLY A 22 53.24 -33.60 30.16
C GLY A 22 52.55 -32.24 29.98
N TYR A 23 52.92 -31.45 28.96
CA TYR A 23 52.24 -30.19 28.64
C TYR A 23 50.74 -30.40 28.40
N PHE A 24 50.39 -31.38 27.56
CA PHE A 24 49.00 -31.69 27.24
C PHE A 24 48.24 -32.34 28.39
N ASP A 25 48.93 -32.99 29.33
CA ASP A 25 48.30 -33.57 30.52
C ASP A 25 47.81 -32.48 31.50
N LYS A 26 48.54 -31.37 31.58
CA LYS A 26 48.21 -30.21 32.45
C LYS A 26 47.29 -29.20 31.77
N LEU A 27 47.15 -29.26 30.45
CA LEU A 27 46.35 -28.30 29.69
C LEU A 27 44.87 -28.26 30.13
N PRO A 28 44.17 -29.38 30.34
CA PRO A 28 42.76 -29.36 30.76
C PRO A 28 42.54 -28.61 32.08
N SER A 29 43.43 -28.78 33.06
CA SER A 29 43.31 -28.10 34.36
C SER A 29 43.61 -26.61 34.27
N ILE A 30 44.56 -26.21 33.42
CA ILE A 30 44.86 -24.80 33.15
C ILE A 30 43.68 -24.12 32.46
N VAL A 31 43.04 -24.78 31.50
CA VAL A 31 41.87 -24.22 30.80
C VAL A 31 40.70 -24.08 31.77
N MET A 32 40.40 -25.13 32.56
CA MET A 32 39.32 -25.09 33.55
C MET A 32 39.50 -23.99 34.61
N SER A 33 40.73 -23.73 35.06
CA SER A 33 40.99 -22.66 36.04
C SER A 33 40.84 -21.23 35.47
N ARG A 34 40.83 -21.08 34.14
CA ARG A 34 40.64 -19.80 33.45
C ARG A 34 39.20 -19.53 33.02
N LEU A 35 38.34 -20.55 33.05
CA LEU A 35 36.92 -20.36 32.77
C LEU A 35 36.24 -19.76 34.01
N PRO A 36 35.42 -18.70 33.86
CA PRO A 36 34.59 -18.23 34.95
C PRO A 36 33.61 -19.34 35.36
N ALA A 37 33.47 -19.58 36.67
CA ALA A 37 32.60 -20.62 37.23
C ALA A 37 31.11 -20.42 36.88
N THR A 38 30.75 -19.20 36.49
CA THR A 38 29.41 -18.82 36.06
C THR A 38 29.56 -17.83 34.91
N PRO A 39 28.92 -18.07 33.75
CA PRO A 39 28.84 -17.05 32.71
C PRO A 39 27.98 -15.92 33.25
N GLU A 40 28.61 -14.86 33.79
CA GLU A 40 27.87 -13.65 34.13
C GLU A 40 27.37 -13.02 32.82
N PRO A 41 26.05 -12.85 32.65
CA PRO A 41 25.52 -12.18 31.48
C PRO A 41 25.93 -10.71 31.58
N GLN A 42 27.03 -10.34 30.94
CA GLN A 42 27.39 -8.95 30.72
C GLN A 42 26.46 -8.41 29.63
N PRO A 43 25.55 -7.46 29.94
CA PRO A 43 24.72 -6.86 28.90
C PRO A 43 25.64 -6.07 27.96
N LEU A 44 25.78 -6.56 26.73
CA LEU A 44 26.63 -5.95 25.68
C LEU A 44 26.13 -4.57 25.24
N ILE A 45 24.92 -4.18 25.64
CA ILE A 45 24.27 -2.94 25.25
C ILE A 45 23.73 -2.28 26.52
N SER A 46 24.45 -1.26 26.99
CA SER A 46 23.91 -0.27 27.91
C SER A 46 22.99 0.67 27.13
N TRP A 47 21.78 0.20 26.86
CA TRP A 47 20.73 1.00 26.24
C TRP A 47 20.44 2.20 27.13
N SER A 48 21.02 3.35 26.79
CA SER A 48 20.76 4.59 27.52
C SER A 48 19.34 5.05 27.18
N TRP A 49 18.43 4.96 28.16
CA TRP A 49 17.06 5.48 28.09
C TRP A 49 16.97 6.96 27.66
N GLN A 50 18.10 7.68 27.71
CA GLN A 50 18.25 9.03 27.18
C GLN A 50 18.13 9.10 25.65
N ARG A 51 18.44 8.01 24.91
CA ARG A 51 18.26 7.92 23.45
C ARG A 51 16.83 7.61 23.03
N SER A 52 16.01 6.97 23.88
CA SER A 52 14.60 6.70 23.58
C SER A 52 13.67 7.90 23.79
N LEU A 53 14.07 8.89 24.60
CA LEU A 53 13.28 10.11 24.80
C LEU A 53 13.23 10.99 23.54
N GLY A 54 14.33 11.08 22.80
CA GLY A 54 14.39 11.86 21.55
C GLY A 54 13.46 11.32 20.47
N LEU A 55 13.37 9.98 20.34
CA LEU A 55 12.45 9.34 19.40
C LEU A 55 10.98 9.51 19.79
N ALA A 56 10.65 9.46 21.08
CA ALA A 56 9.28 9.70 21.55
C ALA A 56 8.81 11.13 21.25
N ALA A 57 9.69 12.13 21.44
CA ALA A 57 9.39 13.53 21.09
C ALA A 57 9.19 13.73 19.58
N ALA A 58 10.01 13.09 18.74
CA ALA A 58 9.85 13.16 17.29
C ALA A 58 8.54 12.55 16.80
N LEU A 59 8.15 11.38 17.32
CA LEU A 59 6.87 10.73 16.98
C LEU A 59 5.67 11.58 17.44
N SER A 60 5.75 12.17 18.64
CA SER A 60 4.71 13.10 19.13
C SER A 60 4.55 14.33 18.24
N LEU A 61 5.65 14.88 17.73
CA LEU A 61 5.63 16.05 16.84
C LEU A 61 5.02 15.71 15.49
N ILE A 62 5.33 14.54 14.92
CA ILE A 62 4.71 14.05 13.68
C ILE A 62 3.21 13.89 13.85
N VAL A 63 2.74 13.27 14.95
CA VAL A 63 1.30 13.11 15.21
C VAL A 63 0.60 14.46 15.38
N ALA A 64 1.22 15.41 16.07
CA ALA A 64 0.68 16.76 16.23
C ALA A 64 0.60 17.53 14.91
N LEU A 65 1.64 17.43 14.06
CA LEU A 65 1.64 18.03 12.73
C LEU A 65 0.61 17.39 11.80
N VAL A 66 0.47 16.06 11.85
CA VAL A 66 -0.55 15.34 11.09
C VAL A 66 -1.93 15.80 11.53
N TRP A 67 -2.23 15.82 12.83
CA TRP A 67 -3.50 16.33 13.36
C TRP A 67 -3.77 17.78 12.95
N PHE A 68 -2.76 18.66 13.05
CA PHE A 68 -2.90 20.07 12.69
C PHE A 68 -3.08 20.27 11.18
N SER A 69 -2.44 19.43 10.37
CA SER A 69 -2.52 19.50 8.92
C SER A 69 -3.66 18.69 8.34
N TYR A 70 -4.44 17.93 9.13
CA TYR A 70 -5.55 17.13 8.63
C TYR A 70 -6.59 18.10 8.05
N PRO A 71 -6.73 18.21 6.71
CA PRO A 71 -7.86 18.94 6.17
C PRO A 71 -9.09 18.16 6.60
N GLN A 72 -10.05 18.85 7.23
CA GLN A 72 -11.38 18.31 7.48
C GLN A 72 -11.85 17.70 6.16
N GLN A 73 -11.83 16.37 6.07
CA GLN A 73 -12.37 15.67 4.91
C GLN A 73 -13.80 16.14 4.85
N GLN A 74 -14.12 16.89 3.79
CA GLN A 74 -15.47 17.36 3.54
C GLN A 74 -16.31 16.08 3.50
N GLY A 75 -17.05 15.83 4.59
CA GLY A 75 -17.96 14.70 4.67
C GLY A 75 -18.85 14.76 3.44
N SER A 76 -19.21 13.58 2.90
CA SER A 76 -19.94 13.45 1.63
C SER A 76 -20.96 14.57 1.50
N LEU A 77 -20.90 15.34 0.42
CA LEU A 77 -21.81 16.45 0.14
C LEU A 77 -23.23 15.97 0.45
N GLY A 78 -23.76 16.38 1.61
CA GLY A 78 -25.05 15.91 2.08
C GLY A 78 -26.11 16.28 1.05
N SER A 79 -27.15 15.47 0.92
CA SER A 79 -28.30 15.72 0.04
C SER A 79 -28.83 17.16 0.18
N GLU A 80 -28.73 17.74 1.38
CA GLU A 80 -29.09 19.13 1.72
C GLU A 80 -28.34 20.20 0.91
N ARG A 81 -27.05 19.97 0.58
CA ARG A 81 -26.25 20.91 -0.21
C ARG A 81 -26.61 20.85 -1.69
N LEU A 82 -26.93 19.65 -2.18
CA LEU A 82 -27.33 19.43 -3.57
C LEU A 82 -28.76 19.91 -3.81
N SER A 83 -29.67 19.78 -2.84
CA SER A 83 -31.04 20.32 -2.93
C SER A 83 -31.11 21.85 -2.91
N GLN A 84 -30.03 22.52 -2.48
CA GLN A 84 -29.94 23.98 -2.52
C GLN A 84 -29.51 24.51 -3.90
N VAL A 85 -28.90 23.66 -4.74
CA VAL A 85 -28.55 24.03 -6.11
C VAL A 85 -29.82 23.93 -6.97
N SER A 86 -30.13 25.00 -7.70
CA SER A 86 -31.27 25.02 -8.62
C SER A 86 -30.95 24.27 -9.91
N ASP A 87 -32.00 23.72 -10.56
CA ASP A 87 -31.87 23.02 -11.83
C ASP A 87 -31.27 23.92 -12.93
N ASP A 88 -31.62 25.20 -12.96
CA ASP A 88 -31.04 26.19 -13.88
C ASP A 88 -29.52 26.34 -13.71
N ALA A 89 -29.03 26.32 -12.46
CA ALA A 89 -27.60 26.41 -12.18
C ALA A 89 -26.85 25.14 -12.60
N ILE A 90 -27.51 23.98 -12.50
CA ILE A 90 -26.95 22.71 -13.01
C ILE A 90 -26.85 22.76 -14.54
N LEU A 91 -27.89 23.22 -15.23
CA LEU A 91 -27.89 23.36 -16.69
C LEU A 91 -26.83 24.35 -17.18
N GLU A 92 -26.67 25.47 -16.48
CA GLU A 92 -25.65 26.47 -16.80
C GLU A 92 -24.23 25.89 -16.63
N TYR A 93 -23.96 25.19 -15.54
CA TYR A 93 -22.69 24.50 -15.33
C TYR A 93 -22.40 23.45 -16.39
N LEU A 94 -23.38 22.59 -16.73
CA LEU A 94 -23.22 21.57 -17.76
C LEU A 94 -22.95 22.18 -19.14
N THR A 95 -23.55 23.34 -19.43
CA THR A 95 -23.34 24.08 -20.67
C THR A 95 -21.96 24.75 -20.70
N GLU A 96 -21.52 25.37 -19.60
CA GLU A 96 -20.24 26.05 -19.49
C GLU A 96 -19.05 25.07 -19.57
N GLU A 97 -19.16 23.93 -18.89
CA GLU A 97 -18.16 22.87 -18.92
C GLU A 97 -18.24 22.00 -20.21
N ASN A 98 -19.22 22.28 -21.09
CA ASN A 98 -19.46 21.57 -22.35
C ASN A 98 -19.55 20.03 -22.14
N ILE A 99 -20.24 19.62 -21.08
CA ILE A 99 -20.43 18.21 -20.75
C ILE A 99 -21.50 17.64 -21.68
N SER A 100 -21.14 16.65 -22.49
CA SER A 100 -22.08 16.05 -23.43
C SER A 100 -22.96 15.01 -22.76
N TYR A 101 -24.10 14.69 -23.38
CA TYR A 101 -24.97 13.60 -22.94
C TYR A 101 -24.22 12.26 -22.84
N TYR A 102 -23.27 12.00 -23.74
CA TYR A 102 -22.49 10.77 -23.74
C TYR A 102 -21.60 10.68 -22.48
N ASP A 103 -20.98 11.79 -22.08
CA ASP A 103 -20.13 11.84 -20.88
C ASP A 103 -20.95 11.60 -19.60
N LEU A 104 -22.18 12.11 -19.55
CA LEU A 104 -23.10 11.87 -18.44
C LEU A 104 -23.62 10.43 -18.41
N SER A 105 -23.80 9.80 -19.57
CA SER A 105 -24.30 8.44 -19.68
C SER A 105 -23.32 7.41 -19.09
N GLU A 106 -22.02 7.73 -19.06
CA GLU A 106 -21.00 6.91 -18.43
C GLU A 106 -20.94 7.09 -16.89
N ASN A 107 -21.60 8.13 -16.36
CA ASN A 107 -21.59 8.42 -14.93
C ASN A 107 -22.52 7.47 -14.16
N ASN A 108 -21.97 6.77 -13.17
CA ASN A 108 -22.72 5.80 -12.37
C ASN A 108 -23.94 6.41 -11.65
N ALA A 109 -23.84 7.66 -11.17
CA ALA A 109 -24.98 8.31 -10.51
C ALA A 109 -26.14 8.57 -11.49
N VAL A 110 -25.82 8.96 -12.72
CA VAL A 110 -26.80 9.17 -13.79
C VAL A 110 -27.42 7.84 -14.22
N GLN A 111 -26.60 6.80 -14.43
CA GLN A 111 -27.09 5.45 -14.74
C GLN A 111 -28.00 4.88 -13.64
N ALA A 112 -27.65 5.07 -12.37
CA ALA A 112 -28.46 4.63 -11.24
C ALA A 112 -29.81 5.35 -11.20
N ALA A 113 -29.87 6.63 -11.58
CA ALA A 113 -31.13 7.38 -11.67
C ALA A 113 -32.05 6.81 -12.76
N PHE A 114 -31.51 6.45 -13.93
CA PHE A 114 -32.29 5.83 -15.02
C PHE A 114 -32.73 4.38 -14.74
N GLN A 115 -32.13 3.69 -13.78
CA GLN A 115 -32.64 2.39 -13.33
C GLN A 115 -33.90 2.51 -12.46
N THR A 116 -34.23 3.73 -12.00
CA THR A 116 -35.46 3.95 -11.25
C THR A 116 -36.63 4.19 -12.19
N ASP A 117 -37.70 3.40 -12.01
CA ASP A 117 -38.91 3.49 -12.84
C ASP A 117 -39.48 4.91 -12.87
N SER A 118 -39.43 5.63 -11.76
CA SER A 118 -39.96 7.01 -11.66
C SER A 118 -39.28 8.00 -12.61
N THR A 119 -37.96 7.92 -12.77
CA THR A 119 -37.22 8.84 -13.65
C THR A 119 -37.46 8.53 -15.12
N VAL A 120 -37.50 7.24 -15.47
CA VAL A 120 -37.83 6.80 -16.83
C VAL A 120 -39.25 7.20 -17.20
N LEU A 121 -40.23 6.99 -16.31
CA LEU A 121 -41.62 7.38 -16.55
C LEU A 121 -41.78 8.89 -16.73
N TYR A 122 -41.09 9.71 -15.94
CA TYR A 122 -41.11 11.17 -16.10
C TYR A 122 -40.54 11.61 -17.45
N TYR A 123 -39.46 10.98 -17.90
CA TYR A 123 -38.88 11.25 -19.22
C TYR A 123 -39.82 10.82 -20.36
N LEU A 124 -40.44 9.65 -20.24
CA LEU A 124 -41.38 9.14 -21.23
C LEU A 124 -42.67 9.97 -21.33
N ASP A 125 -43.16 10.52 -20.21
CA ASP A 125 -44.36 11.39 -20.18
C ASP A 125 -44.13 12.72 -20.91
N GLY A 126 -42.89 13.23 -20.88
CA GLY A 126 -42.50 14.46 -21.59
C GLY A 126 -42.31 14.28 -23.10
N LEU A 127 -42.34 13.05 -23.62
CA LEU A 127 -42.18 12.76 -25.03
C LEU A 127 -43.54 12.67 -25.74
N ASP A 128 -43.57 13.16 -26.98
CA ASP A 128 -44.79 13.11 -27.80
C ASP A 128 -45.19 11.67 -28.15
N ALA A 129 -46.49 11.38 -28.10
CA ALA A 129 -47.03 10.04 -28.33
C ALA A 129 -46.75 9.53 -29.75
N ASP A 130 -46.71 10.41 -30.76
CA ASP A 130 -46.41 10.02 -32.13
C ASP A 130 -44.93 9.66 -32.30
N PHE A 131 -44.03 10.36 -31.59
CA PHE A 131 -42.60 10.03 -31.54
C PHE A 131 -42.33 8.67 -30.88
N LEU A 132 -42.99 8.40 -29.75
CA LEU A 132 -42.93 7.11 -29.07
C LEU A 132 -43.44 5.99 -29.97
N ARG A 133 -44.54 6.25 -30.70
CA ARG A 133 -45.12 5.29 -31.64
C ARG A 133 -44.19 4.99 -32.80
N SER A 134 -43.55 6.00 -33.40
CA SER A 134 -42.61 5.77 -34.51
C SER A 134 -41.40 4.94 -34.08
N GLN A 135 -40.87 5.19 -32.87
CA GLN A 135 -39.74 4.41 -32.35
C GLN A 135 -40.14 2.98 -31.96
N ALA A 136 -41.35 2.78 -31.42
CA ALA A 136 -41.86 1.45 -31.11
C ALA A 136 -42.11 0.65 -32.40
N GLU A 137 -42.65 1.27 -33.44
CA GLU A 137 -42.82 0.63 -34.75
C GLU A 137 -41.45 0.27 -35.36
N ASP A 138 -40.47 1.19 -35.38
CA ASP A 138 -39.12 0.92 -35.93
C ASP A 138 -38.35 -0.17 -35.16
N GLY A 139 -38.49 -0.25 -33.83
CA GLY A 139 -37.85 -1.29 -33.02
C GLY A 139 -38.46 -2.69 -33.23
N ILE A 140 -39.78 -2.78 -33.43
CA ILE A 140 -40.50 -4.04 -33.62
C ILE A 140 -40.18 -4.69 -34.98
N PHE A 141 -39.76 -3.93 -36.00
CA PHE A 141 -39.38 -4.48 -37.31
C PHE A 141 -37.96 -5.08 -37.36
N THR A 142 -37.17 -5.02 -36.29
CA THR A 142 -35.81 -5.60 -36.27
C THR A 142 -35.74 -7.07 -35.81
N ASP A 143 -36.87 -7.69 -35.42
CA ASP A 143 -36.94 -9.10 -35.00
C ASP A 143 -37.58 -10.03 -36.05
N GLU A 144 -37.84 -9.54 -37.28
CA GLU A 144 -38.43 -10.35 -38.36
C GLU A 144 -37.56 -10.40 -39.62
N THR A 145 -36.25 -10.60 -39.49
CA THR A 145 -35.46 -11.25 -40.55
C THR A 145 -34.35 -12.10 -39.93
N ILE A 146 -34.52 -13.43 -40.10
CA ILE A 146 -33.55 -14.55 -40.03
C ILE A 146 -32.09 -14.19 -39.76
#